data_AF-A0A0C3BCU8-F1
#
_entry.id   AF-A0A0C3BCU8-F1
#
_cell.length_a   1.000
_cell.length_b   1.000
_cell.length_c   1.000
_cell.angle_alpha   90.00
_cell.angle_beta   90.00
_cell.angle_gamma   90.00
#
_symmetry.space_group_name_H-M   'P 1'
#
loop_
_entity.id
_entity.type
_entity.pdbx_description
1 polymer ?
#
loop_
_entity_poly.entity_id
_entity_poly.type
_entity_poly.pdbx_seq_one_letter_code
_entity_poly.pdbx_strand_id
1 'polypeptide(L)'
;MRLLVQSTNNLARASRRCFATSSVVRKDLVQDLYIRELKAYKPAPAAKDAHVGAVREFSQPKTPAPPSVPADLASELSAYDAAEPSLAPKSADSAAAPTSTEGKLGGPALLKFLQEDLPADDHHHH
;
A
#
# COMPACT_ATOMS: atom_id res chain seq x y z
N MET A 1 -75.83 -3.87 -86.25
CA MET A 1 -75.51 -5.29 -85.99
C MET A 1 -74.05 -5.55 -86.31
N ARG A 2 -73.14 -5.37 -85.34
CA ARG A 2 -71.84 -6.07 -85.24
C ARG A 2 -71.24 -5.77 -83.86
N LEU A 3 -70.94 -6.85 -83.14
CA LEU A 3 -70.59 -6.87 -81.72
C LEU A 3 -69.18 -6.36 -81.46
N LEU A 4 -69.04 -5.60 -80.37
CA LEU A 4 -67.77 -5.25 -79.74
C LEU A 4 -67.35 -6.45 -78.87
N VAL A 5 -66.32 -7.18 -79.28
CA VAL A 5 -65.73 -8.26 -78.47
C VAL A 5 -64.71 -7.62 -77.53
N GLN A 6 -65.08 -7.48 -76.25
CA GLN A 6 -64.13 -7.20 -75.18
C GLN A 6 -63.40 -8.50 -74.82
N SER A 7 -62.13 -8.59 -75.22
CA SER A 7 -61.22 -9.61 -74.71
C SER A 7 -60.87 -9.29 -73.26
N THR A 8 -61.46 -10.01 -72.31
CA THR A 8 -61.05 -9.95 -70.91
C THR A 8 -59.79 -10.78 -70.73
N ASN A 9 -58.66 -10.11 -70.59
CA ASN A 9 -57.37 -10.72 -70.32
C ASN A 9 -57.38 -11.31 -68.90
N ASN A 10 -57.81 -12.57 -68.74
CA ASN A 10 -57.74 -13.29 -67.48
C ASN A 10 -56.29 -13.70 -67.21
N LEU A 11 -55.48 -12.75 -66.70
CA LEU A 11 -54.25 -13.11 -65.99
C LEU A 11 -54.67 -13.95 -64.78
N ALA A 12 -54.51 -15.27 -64.91
CA ALA A 12 -54.57 -16.19 -63.79
C ALA A 12 -53.53 -15.74 -62.75
N ARG A 13 -53.96 -14.92 -61.79
CA ARG A 13 -53.16 -14.54 -60.64
C ARG A 13 -53.02 -15.80 -59.79
N ALA A 14 -52.00 -16.60 -60.10
CA ALA A 14 -51.59 -17.70 -59.26
C ALA A 14 -51.40 -17.13 -57.85
N SER A 15 -52.30 -17.48 -56.93
CA SER A 15 -52.19 -17.12 -55.52
C SER A 15 -50.98 -17.88 -54.98
N ARG A 16 -49.80 -17.27 -55.09
CA ARG A 16 -48.59 -17.75 -54.44
C ARG A 16 -48.87 -17.67 -52.95
N ARG A 17 -49.05 -18.81 -52.29
CA ARG A 17 -49.08 -18.89 -50.83
C ARG A 17 -47.66 -18.58 -50.34
N CYS A 18 -47.39 -17.31 -50.07
CA CYS A 18 -46.14 -16.89 -49.45
C CYS A 18 -46.19 -17.29 -47.98
N PHE A 19 -45.42 -18.29 -47.55
CA PHE A 19 -45.18 -18.50 -46.12
C PHE A 19 -44.12 -17.49 -45.68
N ALA A 20 -44.50 -16.57 -44.80
CA ALA A 20 -43.57 -15.62 -44.22
C ALA A 20 -42.60 -16.38 -43.29
N THR A 21 -41.32 -16.46 -43.66
CA THR A 21 -40.23 -16.98 -42.81
C THR A 21 -39.70 -15.93 -41.84
N SER A 22 -40.52 -14.94 -41.50
CA SER A 22 -40.25 -14.06 -40.38
C SER A 22 -40.47 -14.89 -39.12
N SER A 23 -39.42 -15.58 -38.67
CA SER A 23 -39.32 -15.97 -37.27
C SER A 23 -39.54 -14.70 -36.48
N VAL A 24 -40.73 -14.55 -35.89
CA VAL A 24 -40.95 -13.59 -34.83
C VAL A 24 -39.98 -14.02 -33.76
N VAL A 25 -38.80 -13.39 -33.74
CA VAL A 25 -37.89 -13.47 -32.61
C VAL A 25 -38.75 -13.04 -31.45
N ARG A 26 -39.14 -14.00 -30.60
CA ARG A 26 -39.85 -13.73 -29.34
C ARG A 26 -38.86 -13.03 -28.43
N LYS A 27 -38.60 -11.76 -28.74
CA LYS A 27 -37.75 -10.90 -27.95
C LYS A 27 -38.47 -10.67 -26.64
N ASP A 28 -37.79 -10.98 -25.55
CA ASP A 28 -38.29 -10.68 -24.22
C ASP A 28 -38.21 -9.15 -24.03
N LEU A 29 -39.37 -8.51 -24.09
CA LEU A 29 -39.50 -7.06 -23.96
C LEU A 29 -38.99 -6.55 -22.62
N VAL A 30 -39.08 -7.38 -21.57
CA VAL A 30 -38.59 -7.03 -20.22
C VAL A 30 -37.07 -7.02 -20.22
N GLN A 31 -36.46 -8.03 -20.83
CA GLN A 31 -35.01 -8.13 -20.96
C GLN A 31 -34.44 -6.98 -21.81
N ASP A 32 -35.08 -6.68 -22.93
CA ASP A 32 -34.64 -5.61 -23.83
C ASP A 32 -34.77 -4.23 -23.17
N LEU A 33 -35.85 -3.98 -22.42
CA LEU A 33 -36.02 -2.74 -21.64
C LEU A 33 -34.94 -2.64 -20.57
N TYR A 34 -34.71 -3.70 -19.80
CA TYR A 34 -33.70 -3.73 -18.74
C TYR A 34 -32.30 -3.41 -19.28
N ILE A 35 -31.88 -4.07 -20.36
CA ILE A 35 -30.57 -3.84 -20.98
C ILE A 35 -30.48 -2.41 -21.53
N ARG A 36 -31.57 -1.84 -22.06
CA ARG A 36 -31.59 -0.46 -22.55
C ARG A 36 -31.40 0.54 -21.42
N GLU A 37 -32.09 0.37 -20.30
CA GLU A 37 -31.97 1.26 -19.15
C GLU A 37 -30.57 1.14 -18.50
N LEU A 38 -30.01 -0.07 -18.40
CA LEU A 38 -28.63 -0.26 -17.93
C LEU A 38 -27.61 0.46 -18.82
N LYS A 39 -27.76 0.37 -20.15
CA LYS A 39 -26.87 1.04 -21.10
C LYS A 39 -27.07 2.56 -21.11
N ALA A 40 -28.30 3.02 -20.86
CA ALA A 40 -28.62 4.44 -20.77
C ALA A 40 -28.21 5.06 -19.44
N TYR A 41 -28.01 4.24 -18.40
CA TYR A 41 -27.61 4.71 -17.10
C TYR A 41 -26.21 5.32 -17.12
N LYS A 42 -26.16 6.63 -16.87
CA LYS A 42 -24.92 7.34 -16.57
C LYS A 42 -24.86 7.51 -15.06
N PRO A 43 -23.90 6.87 -14.36
CA PRO A 43 -23.75 7.09 -12.93
C PRO A 43 -23.52 8.59 -12.68
N ALA A 44 -24.12 9.09 -11.60
CA ALA A 44 -23.89 10.46 -11.17
C ALA A 44 -22.38 10.67 -11.01
N PRO A 45 -21.82 11.77 -11.54
CA PRO A 45 -20.40 12.04 -11.41
C PRO A 45 -20.05 12.07 -9.92
N ALA A 46 -19.02 11.32 -9.53
CA ALA A 46 -18.53 11.36 -8.16
C ALA A 46 -18.25 12.83 -7.82
N ALA A 47 -18.89 13.31 -6.74
CA ALA A 47 -18.67 14.67 -6.27
C ALA A 47 -17.17 14.87 -6.08
N LYS A 48 -16.63 15.99 -6.56
CA LYS A 48 -15.19 16.29 -6.48
C LYS A 48 -14.67 16.22 -5.04
N ASP A 49 -15.58 16.43 -4.08
CA ASP A 49 -15.35 16.44 -2.64
C ASP A 49 -15.77 15.13 -1.94
N ALA A 50 -15.90 14.01 -2.67
CA ALA A 50 -16.26 12.70 -2.07
C ALA A 50 -15.26 12.21 -1.00
N HIS A 51 -14.11 12.87 -0.86
CA HIS A 51 -13.09 12.62 0.16
C HIS A 51 -13.32 13.44 1.44
N VAL A 52 -14.11 14.52 1.40
CA VAL A 52 -14.39 15.40 2.53
C VAL A 52 -15.34 14.67 3.50
N GLY A 53 -14.82 14.30 4.67
CA GLY A 53 -15.56 13.58 5.71
C GLY A 53 -15.33 12.06 5.75
N ALA A 54 -14.82 11.47 4.67
CA ALA A 54 -14.40 10.06 4.64
C ALA A 54 -12.93 9.88 5.06
N VAL A 55 -12.08 10.87 4.78
CA VAL A 55 -10.64 10.84 5.09
C VAL A 55 -10.26 12.08 5.88
N ARG A 56 -9.41 11.92 6.90
CA ARG A 56 -8.84 13.06 7.62
C ARG A 56 -7.81 13.77 6.75
N GLU A 57 -7.88 15.09 6.72
CA GLU A 57 -6.92 15.92 5.98
C GLU A 57 -5.50 15.67 6.49
N PHE A 58 -4.61 15.29 5.57
CA PHE A 58 -3.22 15.03 5.89
C PHE A 58 -2.43 16.33 5.81
N SER A 59 -2.04 16.88 6.96
CA SER A 59 -1.07 17.96 7.04
C SER A 59 0.31 17.38 7.33
N GLN A 60 1.30 17.70 6.50
CA GLN A 60 2.69 17.36 6.80
C GLN A 60 3.13 18.12 8.07
N PRO A 61 3.80 17.46 9.02
CA PRO A 61 4.37 18.14 10.16
C PRO A 61 5.46 19.10 9.67
N LYS A 62 5.53 20.28 10.28
CA LYS A 62 6.56 21.27 9.96
C LYS A 62 7.94 20.63 10.15
N THR A 63 8.83 20.87 9.18
CA THR A 63 10.23 20.41 9.26
C THR A 63 10.82 20.78 10.62
N PRO A 64 11.40 19.80 11.35
CA PRO A 64 11.95 20.07 12.67
C PRO A 64 13.01 21.16 12.55
N ALA A 65 12.87 22.21 13.36
CA ALA A 65 13.89 23.22 13.46
C ALA A 65 15.16 22.57 14.02
N PRO A 66 16.36 22.87 13.47
CA PRO A 66 17.60 22.43 14.07
C PRO A 66 17.65 22.93 15.52
N PRO A 67 18.16 22.13 16.47
CA PRO A 67 18.30 22.57 17.84
C PRO A 67 19.12 23.86 17.86
N SER A 68 18.58 24.90 18.50
CA SER A 68 19.34 26.13 18.71
C SER A 68 20.55 25.79 19.56
N VAL A 69 21.73 26.02 19.02
CA VAL A 69 22.96 26.01 19.80
C VAL A 69 22.81 27.10 20.87
N PRO A 70 23.12 26.83 22.15
CA PRO A 70 23.10 27.87 23.16
C PRO A 70 24.10 28.97 22.77
N ALA A 71 23.68 30.23 22.91
CA ALA A 71 24.47 31.37 22.44
C ALA A 71 25.81 31.54 23.17
N ASP A 72 25.99 30.87 24.32
CA ASP A 72 27.16 30.98 25.17
C ASP A 72 27.82 29.61 25.43
N LEU A 73 28.17 28.90 24.35
CA LEU A 73 28.97 27.68 24.43
C LEU A 73 30.33 27.89 25.11
N ALA A 74 30.87 29.10 25.08
CA ALA A 74 32.20 29.40 25.61
C ALA A 74 32.23 29.34 27.14
N SER A 75 31.19 29.87 27.81
CA SER A 75 31.10 29.79 29.27
C SER A 75 30.77 28.38 29.74
N GLU A 76 29.91 27.66 29.01
CA GLU A 76 29.58 26.25 29.31
C GLU A 76 30.81 25.35 29.17
N LEU A 77 31.60 25.49 28.10
CA LEU A 77 32.86 24.76 27.93
C LEU A 77 33.86 25.08 29.05
N SER A 78 34.00 26.35 29.41
CA SER A 78 34.90 26.75 30.51
C SER A 78 34.46 26.16 31.85
N ALA A 79 33.15 26.07 32.10
CA ALA A 79 32.60 25.44 33.30
C ALA A 79 32.79 23.91 33.31
N TYR A 80 32.70 23.25 32.15
CA TYR A 80 33.02 21.82 32.01
C TYR A 80 34.51 21.54 32.20
N ASP A 81 35.39 22.36 31.64
CA ASP A 81 36.84 22.22 31.79
C ASP A 81 37.28 22.46 33.25
N ALA A 82 36.60 23.36 33.96
CA ALA A 82 36.83 23.61 35.39
C ALA A 82 36.20 22.55 36.31
N ALA A 83 35.28 21.72 35.80
CA ALA A 83 34.65 20.67 36.57
C ALA A 83 35.57 19.45 36.65
N GLU A 84 36.44 19.41 37.66
CA GLU A 84 37.19 18.19 37.96
C GLU A 84 36.22 17.05 38.36
N PRO A 85 36.35 15.85 37.78
CA PRO A 85 35.55 14.71 38.20
C PRO A 85 35.89 14.38 39.65
N SER A 86 34.86 14.28 40.51
CA SER A 86 35.00 13.79 41.88
C SER A 86 35.49 12.34 41.86
N LEU A 87 36.80 12.15 41.80
CA LEU A 87 37.45 10.87 42.01
C LEU A 87 37.19 10.46 43.45
N ALA A 88 36.32 9.47 43.64
CA ALA A 88 36.13 8.84 44.93
C ALA A 88 37.51 8.46 45.50
N PRO A 89 37.78 8.68 46.80
CA PRO A 89 39.05 8.31 47.39
C PRO A 89 39.26 6.82 47.13
N LYS A 90 40.38 6.49 46.47
CA LYS A 90 40.80 5.11 46.26
C LYS A 90 41.05 4.50 47.63
N SER A 91 40.01 3.90 48.20
CA SER A 91 40.08 3.18 49.46
C SER A 91 40.97 1.98 49.21
N ALA A 92 42.19 2.05 49.75
CA ALA A 92 43.10 0.92 49.86
C ALA A 92 42.58 0.02 50.98
N ASP A 93 41.51 -0.71 50.68
CA ASP A 93 41.12 -2.00 51.26
C ASP A 93 39.64 -2.21 50.94
N SER A 94 39.38 -3.04 49.93
CA SER A 94 38.45 -4.15 50.06
C SER A 94 38.41 -4.92 48.74
N ALA A 95 39.14 -6.03 48.73
CA ALA A 95 38.88 -7.14 47.83
C ALA A 95 37.52 -7.75 48.20
N ALA A 96 36.43 -7.15 47.73
CA ALA A 96 35.11 -7.75 47.72
C ALA A 96 34.29 -7.11 46.59
N ALA A 97 34.33 -7.74 45.42
CA ALA A 97 33.45 -7.37 44.32
C ALA A 97 31.99 -7.71 44.69
N PRO A 98 31.02 -6.84 44.42
CA PRO A 98 29.60 -7.16 44.55
C PRO A 98 29.23 -8.24 43.52
N THR A 99 28.62 -9.32 43.99
CA THR A 99 27.99 -10.34 43.14
C THR A 99 26.70 -9.77 42.55
N SER A 100 26.83 -8.99 41.48
CA SER A 100 25.73 -8.79 40.54
C SER A 100 25.75 -9.95 39.56
N THR A 101 24.84 -10.88 39.79
CA THR A 101 24.53 -12.00 38.90
C THR A 101 23.80 -11.51 37.66
N GLU A 102 24.42 -10.68 36.84
CA GLU A 102 23.99 -10.40 35.46
C GLU A 102 25.23 -10.20 34.58
N GLY A 103 25.48 -11.17 33.70
CA GLY A 103 26.49 -11.10 32.65
C GLY A 103 27.88 -11.57 33.08
N LYS A 104 28.22 -12.82 32.75
CA LYS A 104 29.60 -13.35 32.65
C LYS A 104 30.42 -12.62 31.55
N LEU A 105 30.43 -11.29 31.53
CA LEU A 105 31.05 -10.47 30.49
C LEU A 105 31.71 -9.21 31.10
N GLY A 106 32.30 -9.33 32.29
CA GLY A 106 33.18 -8.28 32.82
C GLY A 106 34.50 -8.22 32.04
N GLY A 107 35.17 -7.06 32.07
CA GLY A 107 36.46 -6.81 31.40
C GLY A 107 37.50 -7.95 31.46
N PRO A 108 37.76 -8.61 32.62
CA PRO A 108 38.75 -9.70 32.65
C PRO A 108 38.29 -10.97 31.94
N ALA A 109 36.99 -11.21 31.79
CA ALA A 109 36.46 -12.34 31.03
C ALA A 109 36.55 -12.09 29.51
N LEU A 110 36.31 -10.85 29.09
CA LEU A 110 36.41 -10.44 27.68
C LEU A 110 37.86 -10.45 27.18
N LEU A 111 38.81 -10.00 28.00
CA LEU A 111 40.24 -10.08 27.68
C LEU A 111 40.71 -11.52 27.50
N LYS A 112 40.25 -12.45 28.33
CA LYS A 112 40.56 -13.88 28.19
C LYS A 112 40.01 -14.47 26.90
N PHE A 113 38.76 -14.13 26.55
CA PHE A 113 38.14 -14.60 25.32
C PHE A 113 38.85 -14.07 24.06
N LEU A 114 39.25 -12.80 24.05
CA LEU A 114 39.98 -12.21 22.93
C LEU A 114 41.40 -12.77 22.76
N GLN A 115 41.97 -13.32 23.83
CA GLN A 115 43.32 -13.89 23.82
C GLN A 115 43.33 -15.39 23.48
N GLU A 116 42.18 -16.06 23.50
CA GLU A 116 42.08 -17.46 23.12
C GLU A 116 42.13 -17.58 21.60
N ASP A 117 43.13 -18.29 21.07
CA ASP A 117 43.27 -18.54 19.63
C ASP A 117 42.12 -19.42 19.14
N LEU A 118 41.60 -19.10 17.94
CA LEU A 118 40.58 -19.92 17.29
C LEU A 118 41.14 -21.33 17.04
N PRO A 119 40.39 -22.40 17.35
CA PRO A 119 40.85 -23.76 17.06
C PRO A 119 41.17 -23.90 15.57
N ALA A 120 42.29 -24.54 15.25
CA ALA A 120 42.66 -24.79 13.87
C ALA A 120 41.56 -25.59 13.18
N ASP A 121 41.09 -25.11 12.01
CA ASP A 121 40.20 -25.89 11.16
C ASP A 121 40.94 -27.16 10.74
N ASP A 122 40.49 -28.32 11.21
CA ASP A 122 40.93 -29.61 10.70
C ASP A 122 40.53 -29.69 9.22
N HIS A 123 41.45 -29.31 8.32
CA HIS A 123 41.33 -29.56 6.90
C HIS A 123 41.31 -31.07 6.65
N HIS A 124 40.13 -31.67 6.72
CA HIS A 124 39.87 -33.02 6.22
C HIS A 124 40.00 -33.05 4.70
N HIS A 125 41.24 -33.07 4.20
CA HIS A 125 41.54 -33.51 2.85
C HIS A 125 41.81 -35.02 2.86
N HIS A 126 40.76 -35.79 2.58
CA HIS A 126 40.84 -37.11 1.95
C HIS A 126 39.59 -37.35 1.10
#